data_AF-A0A7C5I1Z4-F1
#
_entry.id   AF-A0A7C5I1Z4-F1
#
_cell.length_a   1.000
_cell.length_b   1.000
_cell.length_c   1.000
_cell.angle_alpha   90.00
_cell.angle_beta   90.00
_cell.angle_gamma   90.00
#
_symmetry.space_group_name_H-M   'P 1'
#
loop_
_entity.id
_entity.type
_entity.pdbx_description
1 polymer ?
#
loop_
_entity_poly.entity_id
_entity_poly.type
_entity_poly.pdbx_seq_one_letter_code
_entity_poly.pdbx_strand_id
1 'polypeptide(L)'
;DRKPLDIVFVIDNSGTMGVKIASVKEKVASIAAEMEKNGYDLRFAVLGFGTTINHEFINSKGSHFTTSVEELQKRLSEVLSYVGGADECQIRALYTAAGYDFRKNAGKVLILITDEDSYQNATNDSFYSGLMEKISKKRLNVFILHQDPDDRYYEIAKQSGGKAFKFGKDDFEKAFDELFIMRKFTSSMSFFLPCSYPTLKAGELHELRVKNLFTASEATTTIKVPEKSKTSLKIFEIDHSRFPEIHLKISLNTYDQTLYEDGIMVYESEKKINDISIMALSRKINAPVDIVFVLDTTASMINEIRAMVNNLITFTEILESSGLDARIGLITFGDELRSRYDLTDNFIKIKKVLEAQYATGGGDVPEASLDAIMGISDLTFRKNAQKIAIVITDAAPHYKGDSTDFSKYSVDEVREFLLKNRITFILVGPEKAMEFQNLRKDVPGRFIEISYARVRDFGTILSSIAKEITSQYEIIYKSPDPITPGERRVHVGYGIVGDSTVYSILPPIDFEINSLVARPFIVEPGETVELRCTTYPDNLLEFDWQVEAGNIVEKWDNKAIWQLPEKEGSYIATVTVKSAKFVKKAEVVVMVCKNPCRH
;
A
#
# COMPACT_ATOMS: atom_id res chain seq x y z
N ASP A 1 10.98 -27.08 18.09
CA ASP A 1 9.62 -27.49 18.50
C ASP A 1 8.61 -27.13 17.43
N ARG A 2 7.74 -28.09 17.06
CA ARG A 2 6.69 -27.85 16.07
C ARG A 2 5.59 -26.97 16.68
N LYS A 3 5.04 -26.04 15.90
CA LYS A 3 3.98 -25.12 16.34
C LYS A 3 2.61 -25.83 16.28
N PRO A 4 1.92 -26.06 17.40
CA PRO A 4 0.64 -26.75 17.39
C PRO A 4 -0.45 -25.89 16.72
N LEU A 5 -1.20 -26.50 15.79
CA LEU A 5 -2.30 -25.87 15.07
C LEU A 5 -3.47 -26.85 14.93
N ASP A 6 -4.65 -26.40 15.35
CA ASP A 6 -5.90 -27.15 15.31
C ASP A 6 -6.85 -26.47 14.31
N ILE A 7 -7.32 -27.21 13.31
CA ILE A 7 -8.17 -26.70 12.24
C ILE A 7 -9.49 -27.49 12.24
N VAL A 8 -10.61 -26.78 12.24
CA VAL A 8 -11.94 -27.38 12.09
C VAL A 8 -12.56 -26.88 10.81
N PHE A 9 -12.94 -27.80 9.92
CA PHE A 9 -13.75 -27.51 8.74
C PHE A 9 -15.22 -27.63 9.10
N VAL A 10 -15.95 -26.54 8.98
CA VAL A 10 -17.40 -26.45 9.19
C VAL A 10 -18.02 -26.34 7.81
N ILE A 11 -18.64 -27.42 7.35
CA ILE A 11 -18.97 -27.61 5.93
C ILE A 11 -20.47 -27.78 5.79
N ASP A 12 -21.02 -27.00 4.88
CA ASP A 12 -22.36 -27.19 4.36
C ASP A 12 -22.42 -28.45 3.48
N ASN A 13 -23.39 -29.33 3.76
CA ASN A 13 -23.61 -30.59 3.04
C ASN A 13 -24.62 -30.46 1.88
N SER A 14 -24.99 -29.25 1.47
CA SER A 14 -25.88 -29.03 0.34
C SER A 14 -25.35 -29.68 -0.96
N GLY A 15 -26.27 -30.13 -1.82
CA GLY A 15 -25.92 -30.82 -3.06
C GLY A 15 -25.13 -29.93 -4.03
N THR A 16 -25.30 -28.61 -3.94
CA THR A 16 -24.58 -27.58 -4.68
C THR A 16 -23.12 -27.46 -4.24
N MET A 17 -22.78 -27.91 -3.03
CA MET A 17 -21.43 -27.89 -2.47
C MET A 17 -20.58 -29.12 -2.80
N GLY A 18 -21.17 -30.15 -3.43
CA GLY A 18 -20.52 -31.43 -3.71
C GLY A 18 -19.17 -31.32 -4.45
N VAL A 19 -19.12 -30.53 -5.53
CA VAL A 19 -17.90 -30.32 -6.32
C VAL A 19 -16.83 -29.57 -5.52
N LYS A 20 -17.23 -28.59 -4.71
CA LYS A 20 -16.31 -27.77 -3.91
C LYS A 20 -15.66 -28.60 -2.80
N ILE A 21 -16.44 -29.45 -2.13
CA ILE A 21 -15.94 -30.34 -1.06
C ILE A 21 -15.00 -31.41 -1.63
N ALA A 22 -15.25 -31.91 -2.84
CA ALA A 22 -14.31 -32.78 -3.53
C ALA A 22 -12.94 -32.09 -3.76
N SER A 23 -12.95 -30.83 -4.20
CA SER A 23 -11.72 -30.03 -4.36
C SER A 23 -10.99 -29.82 -3.01
N VAL A 24 -11.72 -29.53 -1.92
CA VAL A 24 -11.13 -29.45 -0.56
C VAL A 24 -10.43 -30.77 -0.19
N LYS A 25 -11.07 -31.91 -0.44
CA LYS A 25 -10.54 -33.24 -0.13
C LYS A 25 -9.26 -33.56 -0.89
N GLU A 26 -9.17 -33.18 -2.16
CA GLU A 26 -7.98 -33.38 -2.98
C GLU A 26 -6.81 -32.52 -2.52
N LYS A 27 -7.07 -31.26 -2.15
CA LYS A 27 -6.02 -30.29 -1.77
C LYS A 27 -5.54 -30.40 -0.32
N VAL A 28 -6.37 -30.89 0.60
CA VAL A 28 -6.02 -30.87 2.04
C VAL A 28 -4.75 -31.67 2.36
N ALA A 29 -4.44 -32.72 1.58
CA ALA A 29 -3.24 -33.52 1.77
C ALA A 29 -1.95 -32.76 1.42
N SER A 30 -1.94 -32.02 0.31
CA SER A 30 -0.77 -31.23 -0.09
C SER A 30 -0.55 -30.05 0.85
N ILE A 31 -1.63 -29.41 1.30
CA ILE A 31 -1.60 -28.31 2.27
C ILE A 31 -1.07 -28.80 3.62
N ALA A 32 -1.57 -29.94 4.12
CA ALA A 32 -1.09 -30.53 5.37
C ALA A 32 0.41 -30.84 5.29
N ALA A 33 0.87 -31.46 4.20
CA ALA A 33 2.29 -31.75 3.99
C ALA A 33 3.16 -30.48 3.93
N GLU A 34 2.70 -29.42 3.27
CA GLU A 34 3.41 -28.13 3.24
C GLU A 34 3.50 -27.51 4.65
N MET A 35 2.41 -27.53 5.41
CA MET A 35 2.37 -26.98 6.76
C MET A 35 3.25 -27.78 7.72
N GLU A 36 3.27 -29.11 7.65
CA GLU A 36 4.18 -29.93 8.44
C GLU A 36 5.65 -29.64 8.11
N LYS A 37 5.99 -29.48 6.82
CA LYS A 37 7.33 -29.07 6.37
C LYS A 37 7.73 -27.70 6.94
N ASN A 38 6.77 -26.80 7.12
CA ASN A 38 6.97 -25.49 7.74
C ASN A 38 6.98 -25.54 9.28
N GLY A 39 7.02 -26.74 9.87
CA GLY A 39 7.20 -26.93 11.30
C GLY A 39 5.90 -26.85 12.12
N TYR A 40 4.74 -27.08 11.52
CA TYR A 40 3.48 -27.19 12.25
C TYR A 40 3.21 -28.61 12.73
N ASP A 41 2.51 -28.72 13.86
CA ASP A 41 1.95 -29.96 14.39
C ASP A 41 0.42 -29.88 14.29
N LEU A 42 -0.14 -30.52 13.27
CA LEU A 42 -1.51 -30.33 12.81
C LEU A 42 -2.46 -31.32 13.45
N ARG A 43 -3.65 -30.84 13.82
CA ARG A 43 -4.82 -31.68 14.02
C ARG A 43 -6.02 -31.10 13.30
N PHE A 44 -6.88 -31.97 12.80
CA PHE A 44 -8.03 -31.60 11.99
C PHE A 44 -9.31 -32.16 12.57
N ALA A 45 -10.40 -31.42 12.42
CA ALA A 45 -11.75 -31.90 12.69
C ALA A 45 -12.69 -31.44 11.57
N VAL A 46 -13.82 -32.12 11.43
CA VAL A 46 -14.87 -31.78 10.46
C VAL A 46 -16.19 -31.68 11.20
N LEU A 47 -17.04 -30.76 10.78
CA LEU A 47 -18.43 -30.62 11.22
C LEU A 47 -19.31 -30.35 10.00
N GLY A 48 -20.09 -31.35 9.60
CA GLY A 48 -21.11 -31.20 8.56
C GLY A 48 -22.40 -30.59 9.11
N PHE A 49 -23.03 -29.72 8.34
CA PHE A 49 -24.35 -29.15 8.66
C PHE A 49 -25.24 -29.00 7.42
N GLY A 50 -26.54 -28.97 7.65
CA GLY A 50 -27.56 -28.47 6.72
C GLY A 50 -28.54 -27.63 7.53
N THR A 51 -29.85 -27.92 7.45
CA THR A 51 -30.84 -27.30 8.35
C THR A 51 -30.60 -27.61 9.83
N THR A 52 -29.96 -28.75 10.11
CA THR A 52 -29.46 -29.11 11.44
C THR A 52 -28.02 -29.58 11.34
N ILE A 53 -27.31 -29.59 12.48
CA ILE A 53 -25.97 -30.15 12.56
C ILE A 53 -26.05 -31.68 12.58
N ASN A 54 -25.18 -32.34 11.83
CA ASN A 54 -25.12 -33.80 11.79
C ASN A 54 -24.60 -34.35 13.14
N HIS A 55 -25.40 -35.22 13.77
CA HIS A 55 -25.15 -35.73 15.12
C HIS A 55 -23.86 -36.56 15.24
N GLU A 56 -23.42 -37.18 14.15
CA GLU A 56 -22.23 -38.02 14.03
C GLU A 56 -20.93 -37.24 14.24
N PHE A 57 -20.95 -35.93 14.00
CA PHE A 57 -19.80 -35.05 14.21
C PHE A 57 -19.81 -34.42 15.62
N ILE A 58 -20.92 -34.53 16.36
CA ILE A 58 -21.05 -34.01 17.74
C ILE A 58 -20.71 -35.11 18.77
N ASN A 59 -21.05 -36.37 18.47
CA ASN A 59 -20.91 -37.48 19.40
C ASN A 59 -19.64 -38.31 19.13
N SER A 60 -18.47 -37.78 19.47
CA SER A 60 -17.23 -38.57 19.49
C SER A 60 -17.02 -39.25 20.85
N LYS A 61 -16.71 -40.56 20.87
CA LYS A 61 -16.26 -41.28 22.09
C LYS A 61 -14.83 -40.88 22.54
N GLY A 62 -14.32 -39.75 22.06
CA GLY A 62 -12.93 -39.28 22.21
C GLY A 62 -12.77 -37.85 21.65
N SER A 63 -11.54 -37.47 21.29
CA SER A 63 -11.26 -36.16 20.67
C SER A 63 -12.02 -36.00 19.34
N HIS A 64 -12.51 -34.80 19.06
CA HIS A 64 -13.07 -34.47 17.73
C HIS A 64 -11.96 -34.32 16.67
N PHE A 65 -10.71 -34.25 17.11
CA PHE A 65 -9.55 -34.01 16.27
C PHE A 65 -8.80 -35.30 15.91
N THR A 66 -8.36 -35.39 14.66
CA THR A 66 -7.45 -36.43 14.14
C THR A 66 -6.16 -35.80 13.62
N THR A 67 -5.05 -36.52 13.70
CA THR A 67 -3.78 -36.17 13.04
C THR A 67 -3.63 -36.86 11.67
N SER A 68 -4.50 -37.83 11.34
CA SER A 68 -4.45 -38.55 10.06
C SER A 68 -5.19 -37.77 8.98
N VAL A 69 -4.48 -37.49 7.89
CA VAL A 69 -5.04 -36.87 6.68
C VAL A 69 -6.02 -37.83 6.02
N GLU A 70 -5.78 -39.14 6.06
CA GLU A 70 -6.70 -40.14 5.51
C GLU A 70 -8.04 -40.14 6.24
N GLU A 71 -8.02 -40.07 7.58
CA GLU A 71 -9.24 -39.97 8.39
C GLU A 71 -9.95 -38.64 8.12
N LEU A 72 -9.23 -37.52 7.95
CA LEU A 72 -9.82 -36.25 7.54
C LEU A 72 -10.54 -36.36 6.19
N GLN A 73 -9.87 -36.92 5.17
CA GLN A 73 -10.46 -37.11 3.83
C GLN A 73 -11.70 -38.02 3.87
N LYS A 74 -11.69 -39.04 4.74
CA LYS A 74 -12.85 -39.89 4.99
C LYS A 74 -14.00 -39.09 5.62
N ARG A 75 -13.74 -38.29 6.66
CA ARG A 75 -14.74 -37.42 7.30
C ARG A 75 -15.34 -36.39 6.34
N LEU A 76 -14.53 -35.81 5.46
CA LEU A 76 -15.00 -34.93 4.37
C LEU A 76 -15.89 -35.67 3.37
N SER A 77 -15.66 -36.97 3.14
CA SER A 77 -16.50 -37.79 2.26
C SER A 77 -17.82 -38.18 2.94
N GLU A 78 -17.82 -38.39 4.26
CA GLU A 78 -19.03 -38.64 5.05
C GLU A 78 -19.99 -37.45 4.99
N VAL A 79 -19.47 -36.21 5.07
CA VAL A 79 -20.24 -34.97 4.90
C VAL A 79 -21.10 -34.99 3.63
N LEU A 80 -20.56 -35.44 2.49
CA LEU A 80 -21.26 -35.52 1.20
C LEU A 80 -22.40 -36.54 1.15
N SER A 81 -22.47 -37.45 2.11
CA SER A 81 -23.51 -38.49 2.17
C SER A 81 -24.78 -38.06 2.90
N TYR A 82 -24.75 -36.90 3.57
CA TYR A 82 -25.89 -36.37 4.30
C TYR A 82 -26.77 -35.50 3.40
N VAL A 83 -28.07 -35.50 3.67
CA VAL A 83 -29.05 -34.69 2.92
C VAL A 83 -28.91 -33.23 3.36
N GLY A 84 -28.66 -32.35 2.38
CA GLY A 84 -28.68 -30.89 2.58
C GLY A 84 -30.08 -30.36 2.96
N GLY A 85 -30.14 -29.08 3.33
CA GLY A 85 -31.39 -28.39 3.66
C GLY A 85 -31.50 -27.06 2.91
N ALA A 86 -32.69 -26.48 2.83
CA ALA A 86 -32.92 -25.17 2.21
C ALA A 86 -32.66 -23.99 3.18
N ASP A 87 -32.75 -24.23 4.49
CA ASP A 87 -32.55 -23.22 5.53
C ASP A 87 -31.39 -23.65 6.44
N GLU A 88 -30.15 -23.34 6.09
CA GLU A 88 -28.96 -23.87 6.76
C GLU A 88 -28.65 -23.23 8.12
N CYS A 89 -27.95 -23.96 9.01
CA CYS A 89 -27.65 -23.52 10.38
C CYS A 89 -26.15 -23.25 10.66
N GLN A 90 -25.47 -22.59 9.73
CA GLN A 90 -24.04 -22.29 9.74
C GLN A 90 -23.52 -21.56 10.99
N ILE A 91 -24.28 -20.62 11.58
CA ILE A 91 -23.85 -19.90 12.80
C ILE A 91 -23.92 -20.84 14.02
N ARG A 92 -24.96 -21.68 14.09
CA ARG A 92 -25.06 -22.74 15.12
C ARG A 92 -23.95 -23.78 14.93
N ALA A 93 -23.60 -24.12 13.69
CA ALA A 93 -22.49 -25.02 13.38
C ALA A 93 -21.16 -24.43 13.86
N LEU A 94 -20.87 -23.16 13.54
CA LEU A 94 -19.70 -22.44 14.06
C LEU A 94 -19.66 -22.40 15.59
N TYR A 95 -20.79 -22.11 16.25
CA TYR A 95 -20.89 -22.11 17.71
C TYR A 95 -20.56 -23.47 18.33
N THR A 96 -20.96 -24.54 17.64
CA THR A 96 -20.74 -25.93 18.08
C THR A 96 -19.29 -26.34 17.86
N ALA A 97 -18.72 -26.06 16.68
CA ALA A 97 -17.30 -26.27 16.38
C ALA A 97 -16.37 -25.48 17.32
N ALA A 98 -16.73 -24.25 17.67
CA ALA A 98 -16.06 -23.46 18.70
C ALA A 98 -16.05 -24.16 20.09
N GLY A 99 -16.94 -25.13 20.30
CA GLY A 99 -17.03 -25.97 21.48
C GLY A 99 -15.96 -27.07 21.57
N TYR A 100 -15.32 -27.46 20.47
CA TYR A 100 -14.44 -28.65 20.40
C TYR A 100 -13.22 -28.57 21.31
N ASP A 101 -12.56 -29.72 21.49
CA ASP A 101 -11.42 -29.94 22.40
C ASP A 101 -10.08 -29.46 21.81
N PHE A 102 -10.01 -28.16 21.50
CA PHE A 102 -8.79 -27.48 21.06
C PHE A 102 -7.68 -27.56 22.11
N ARG A 103 -6.43 -27.76 21.66
CA ARG A 103 -5.22 -27.64 22.49
C ARG A 103 -5.09 -26.23 23.04
N LYS A 104 -4.69 -26.12 24.31
CA LYS A 104 -4.55 -24.82 24.99
C LYS A 104 -3.51 -23.91 24.35
N ASN A 105 -2.42 -24.49 23.84
CA ASN A 105 -1.27 -23.81 23.24
C ASN A 105 -1.28 -23.79 21.70
N ALA A 106 -2.33 -24.34 21.06
CA ALA A 106 -2.43 -24.34 19.61
C ALA A 106 -3.02 -23.03 19.06
N GLY A 107 -2.64 -22.70 17.82
CA GLY A 107 -3.50 -21.86 16.98
C GLY A 107 -4.81 -22.60 16.72
N LYS A 108 -5.94 -21.90 16.77
CA LYS A 108 -7.28 -22.51 16.66
C LYS A 108 -8.01 -21.88 15.50
N VAL A 109 -8.30 -22.67 14.48
CA VAL A 109 -8.88 -22.18 13.24
C VAL A 109 -10.21 -22.88 12.99
N LEU A 110 -11.23 -22.07 12.68
CA LEU A 110 -12.50 -22.51 12.12
C LEU A 110 -12.56 -22.06 10.67
N ILE A 111 -12.91 -22.96 9.75
CA ILE A 111 -13.11 -22.66 8.34
C ILE A 111 -14.56 -23.02 8.01
N LEU A 112 -15.41 -22.01 7.84
CA LEU A 112 -16.77 -22.18 7.35
C LEU A 112 -16.75 -22.23 5.82
N ILE A 113 -17.48 -23.17 5.23
CA ILE A 113 -17.68 -23.29 3.78
C ILE A 113 -19.18 -23.48 3.55
N THR A 114 -19.83 -22.53 2.87
CA THR A 114 -21.28 -22.52 2.59
C THR A 114 -21.56 -21.74 1.31
N ASP A 115 -22.64 -22.04 0.60
CA ASP A 115 -23.15 -21.21 -0.49
C ASP A 115 -24.36 -20.35 -0.11
N GLU A 116 -24.83 -20.42 1.14
CA GLU A 116 -26.04 -19.71 1.62
C GLU A 116 -25.75 -18.52 2.57
N ASP A 117 -26.73 -17.63 2.72
CA ASP A 117 -26.74 -16.54 3.70
C ASP A 117 -27.22 -17.01 5.09
N SER A 118 -26.81 -16.32 6.15
CA SER A 118 -27.10 -16.71 7.54
C SER A 118 -28.44 -16.24 8.09
N TYR A 119 -29.23 -15.50 7.33
CA TYR A 119 -30.53 -15.00 7.76
C TYR A 119 -31.69 -15.96 7.42
N GLN A 120 -31.48 -16.92 6.53
CA GLN A 120 -32.50 -17.90 6.14
C GLN A 120 -33.00 -18.76 7.31
N ASN A 121 -32.12 -19.08 8.27
CA ASN A 121 -32.49 -19.88 9.44
C ASN A 121 -32.44 -19.05 10.73
N ALA A 122 -33.61 -18.81 11.33
CA ALA A 122 -33.75 -18.06 12.60
C ALA A 122 -32.94 -18.66 13.77
N THR A 123 -32.53 -19.93 13.69
CA THR A 123 -31.62 -20.53 14.67
C THR A 123 -30.28 -19.79 14.72
N ASN A 124 -29.80 -19.27 13.60
CA ASN A 124 -28.52 -18.55 13.53
C ASN A 124 -28.51 -17.31 14.43
N ASP A 125 -29.63 -16.58 14.50
CA ASP A 125 -29.78 -15.39 15.35
C ASP A 125 -29.55 -15.72 16.83
N SER A 126 -30.10 -16.85 17.26
CA SER A 126 -30.05 -17.28 18.67
C SER A 126 -28.63 -17.66 19.12
N PHE A 127 -27.76 -18.05 18.19
CA PHE A 127 -26.39 -18.50 18.48
C PHE A 127 -25.31 -17.46 18.15
N TYR A 128 -25.64 -16.37 17.46
CA TYR A 128 -24.68 -15.36 17.02
C TYR A 128 -23.92 -14.72 18.20
N SER A 129 -24.64 -14.19 19.19
CA SER A 129 -24.03 -13.55 20.37
C SER A 129 -23.12 -14.51 21.15
N GLY A 130 -23.59 -15.74 21.40
CA GLY A 130 -22.80 -16.77 22.07
C GLY A 130 -21.58 -17.23 21.27
N LEU A 131 -21.66 -17.22 19.93
CA LEU A 131 -20.51 -17.49 19.06
C LEU A 131 -19.43 -16.42 19.23
N MET A 132 -19.81 -15.15 19.19
CA MET A 132 -18.86 -14.04 19.36
C MET A 132 -18.17 -14.09 20.74
N GLU A 133 -18.92 -14.42 21.80
CA GLU A 133 -18.35 -14.62 23.13
C GLU A 133 -17.33 -15.79 23.14
N LYS A 134 -17.67 -16.93 22.53
CA LYS A 134 -16.75 -18.08 22.43
C LYS A 134 -15.52 -17.77 21.61
N ILE A 135 -15.65 -17.08 20.48
CA ILE A 135 -14.54 -16.66 19.62
C ILE A 135 -13.53 -15.85 20.45
N SER A 136 -14.03 -14.85 21.18
CA SER A 136 -13.21 -14.01 22.05
C SER A 136 -12.57 -14.81 23.19
N LYS A 137 -13.37 -15.56 23.96
CA LYS A 137 -12.92 -16.30 25.14
C LYS A 137 -11.92 -17.41 24.81
N LYS A 138 -12.11 -18.12 23.69
CA LYS A 138 -11.23 -19.22 23.27
C LYS A 138 -10.13 -18.80 22.30
N ARG A 139 -10.11 -17.55 21.84
CA ARG A 139 -9.15 -17.00 20.87
C ARG A 139 -9.16 -17.81 19.56
N LEU A 140 -10.33 -17.89 18.93
CA LEU A 140 -10.55 -18.62 17.69
C LEU A 140 -10.36 -17.67 16.50
N ASN A 141 -9.72 -18.15 15.44
CA ASN A 141 -9.66 -17.47 14.14
C ASN A 141 -10.69 -18.10 13.22
N VAL A 142 -11.61 -17.32 12.66
CA VAL A 142 -12.68 -17.81 11.79
C VAL A 142 -12.47 -17.29 10.38
N PHE A 143 -12.29 -18.22 9.45
CA PHE A 143 -12.31 -17.93 8.02
C PHE A 143 -13.59 -18.47 7.42
N ILE A 144 -14.11 -17.74 6.45
CA ILE A 144 -15.41 -18.05 5.87
C ILE A 144 -15.25 -18.03 4.36
N LEU A 145 -15.49 -19.15 3.70
CA LEU A 145 -15.71 -19.21 2.26
C LEU A 145 -17.21 -19.22 2.05
N HIS A 146 -17.71 -18.18 1.38
CA HIS A 146 -19.13 -18.03 1.12
C HIS A 146 -19.40 -17.66 -0.35
N GLN A 147 -20.50 -18.15 -0.91
CA GLN A 147 -20.95 -17.74 -2.23
C GLN A 147 -21.77 -16.44 -2.13
N ASP A 148 -22.75 -16.45 -1.22
CA ASP A 148 -23.68 -15.35 -1.04
C ASP A 148 -23.18 -14.34 0.02
N PRO A 149 -23.16 -13.03 -0.27
CA PRO A 149 -22.66 -12.03 0.66
C PRO A 149 -23.51 -11.93 1.94
N ASP A 150 -22.84 -11.88 3.10
CA ASP A 150 -23.50 -11.72 4.39
C ASP A 150 -22.63 -10.87 5.34
N ASP A 151 -23.19 -9.79 5.86
CA ASP A 151 -22.53 -8.87 6.79
C ASP A 151 -22.02 -9.57 8.07
N ARG A 152 -22.74 -10.60 8.55
CA ARG A 152 -22.34 -11.38 9.72
C ARG A 152 -21.07 -12.18 9.46
N TYR A 153 -20.85 -12.66 8.23
CA TYR A 153 -19.61 -13.35 7.89
C TYR A 153 -18.42 -12.40 7.95
N TYR A 154 -18.57 -11.20 7.39
CA TYR A 154 -17.52 -10.18 7.45
C TYR A 154 -17.26 -9.73 8.90
N GLU A 155 -18.30 -9.58 9.72
CA GLU A 155 -18.15 -9.23 11.13
C GLU A 155 -17.45 -10.34 11.95
N ILE A 156 -17.90 -11.60 11.83
CA ILE A 156 -17.28 -12.75 12.50
C ILE A 156 -15.81 -12.88 12.10
N ALA A 157 -15.51 -12.81 10.80
CA ALA A 157 -14.15 -12.89 10.30
C ALA A 157 -13.29 -11.74 10.84
N LYS A 158 -13.79 -10.50 10.79
CA LYS A 158 -13.08 -9.31 11.28
C LYS A 158 -12.80 -9.38 12.78
N GLN A 159 -13.79 -9.74 13.60
CA GLN A 159 -13.62 -9.80 15.06
C GLN A 159 -12.75 -10.99 15.51
N SER A 160 -12.75 -12.10 14.76
CA SER A 160 -11.91 -13.27 15.05
C SER A 160 -10.46 -13.13 14.53
N GLY A 161 -10.15 -12.07 13.78
CA GLY A 161 -8.85 -11.92 13.11
C GLY A 161 -8.64 -12.89 11.94
N GLY A 162 -9.73 -13.36 11.32
CA GLY A 162 -9.75 -14.10 10.06
C GLY A 162 -10.18 -13.23 8.89
N LYS A 163 -10.65 -13.87 7.81
CA LYS A 163 -11.12 -13.22 6.57
C LYS A 163 -12.28 -14.00 5.97
N ALA A 164 -13.23 -13.28 5.40
CA ALA A 164 -14.28 -13.84 4.55
C ALA A 164 -13.84 -13.78 3.08
N PHE A 165 -13.97 -14.88 2.36
CA PHE A 165 -13.63 -15.04 0.96
C PHE A 165 -14.90 -15.35 0.19
N LYS A 166 -15.23 -14.46 -0.73
CA LYS A 166 -16.34 -14.67 -1.66
C LYS A 166 -15.85 -15.57 -2.80
N PHE A 167 -16.62 -16.59 -3.15
CA PHE A 167 -16.38 -17.41 -4.34
C PHE A 167 -17.57 -17.38 -5.31
N GLY A 168 -17.30 -17.44 -6.61
CA GLY A 168 -18.30 -17.67 -7.65
C GLY A 168 -18.40 -19.15 -8.01
N LYS A 169 -19.21 -19.49 -9.03
CA LYS A 169 -19.41 -20.89 -9.48
C LYS A 169 -18.11 -21.61 -9.85
N ASP A 170 -17.14 -20.89 -10.43
CA ASP A 170 -15.90 -21.47 -10.96
C ASP A 170 -14.63 -21.05 -10.17
N ASP A 171 -14.76 -20.19 -9.15
CA ASP A 171 -13.62 -19.55 -8.47
C ASP A 171 -13.34 -20.11 -7.05
N PHE A 172 -14.03 -21.17 -6.63
CA PHE A 172 -13.88 -21.76 -5.30
C PHE A 172 -12.43 -22.16 -5.00
N GLU A 173 -11.76 -22.79 -5.97
CA GLU A 173 -10.39 -23.24 -5.82
C GLU A 173 -9.42 -22.09 -5.52
N LYS A 174 -9.62 -20.95 -6.18
CA LYS A 174 -8.81 -19.75 -5.98
C LYS A 174 -9.02 -19.17 -4.58
N ALA A 175 -10.28 -19.08 -4.12
CA ALA A 175 -10.60 -18.62 -2.77
C ALA A 175 -10.03 -19.56 -1.69
N PHE A 176 -10.07 -20.87 -1.93
CA PHE A 176 -9.51 -21.87 -1.03
C PHE A 176 -7.98 -21.84 -1.00
N ASP A 177 -7.31 -21.65 -2.14
CA ASP A 177 -5.86 -21.47 -2.18
C ASP A 177 -5.44 -20.15 -1.49
N GLU A 178 -6.22 -19.07 -1.69
CA GLU A 178 -6.00 -17.78 -1.03
C GLU A 178 -6.09 -17.89 0.49
N LEU A 179 -6.99 -18.70 1.05
CA LEU A 179 -7.09 -18.97 2.49
C LEU A 179 -5.74 -19.43 3.07
N PHE A 180 -5.11 -20.43 2.46
CA PHE A 180 -3.88 -21.04 2.97
C PHE A 180 -2.64 -20.19 2.65
N ILE A 181 -2.66 -19.43 1.55
CA ILE A 181 -1.66 -18.40 1.25
C ILE A 181 -1.75 -17.26 2.28
N MET A 182 -2.95 -16.71 2.53
CA MET A 182 -3.19 -15.72 3.58
C MET A 182 -2.81 -16.26 4.94
N ARG A 183 -2.97 -17.57 5.20
CA ARG A 183 -2.49 -18.18 6.45
C ARG A 183 -0.97 -18.23 6.51
N LYS A 184 -0.28 -18.54 5.41
CA LYS A 184 1.19 -18.44 5.31
C LYS A 184 1.66 -17.02 5.64
N PHE A 185 0.99 -16.00 5.10
CA PHE A 185 1.28 -14.59 5.35
C PHE A 185 0.90 -14.12 6.77
N THR A 186 -0.28 -14.45 7.30
CA THR A 186 -0.71 -14.08 8.66
C THR A 186 0.03 -14.87 9.75
N SER A 187 0.53 -16.06 9.44
CA SER A 187 1.47 -16.79 10.31
C SER A 187 2.85 -16.12 10.38
N SER A 188 3.22 -15.41 9.32
CA SER A 188 4.42 -14.58 9.25
C SER A 188 4.18 -13.10 9.57
N MET A 189 2.95 -12.70 9.91
CA MET A 189 2.60 -11.29 10.00
C MET A 189 1.36 -11.05 10.88
N SER A 190 1.58 -10.40 12.02
CA SER A 190 0.54 -9.76 12.83
C SER A 190 1.03 -8.36 13.21
N PHE A 191 0.52 -7.36 12.48
CA PHE A 191 0.55 -5.91 12.70
C PHE A 191 1.61 -5.29 13.62
N PHE A 192 2.40 -4.38 13.05
CA PHE A 192 3.09 -3.32 13.79
C PHE A 192 2.07 -2.33 14.36
N LEU A 193 2.28 -1.89 15.61
CA LEU A 193 1.68 -0.65 16.11
C LEU A 193 2.14 0.52 15.21
N PRO A 194 1.28 1.49 14.85
CA PRO A 194 1.65 2.55 13.91
C PRO A 194 2.68 3.55 14.42
N CYS A 195 3.10 3.48 15.68
CA CYS A 195 3.92 4.53 16.32
C CYS A 195 5.16 3.95 17.01
N SER A 196 6.03 3.34 16.21
CA SER A 196 7.50 3.30 16.34
C SER A 196 7.96 2.12 15.51
N TYR A 197 8.75 2.37 14.46
CA TYR A 197 9.61 1.33 13.94
C TYR A 197 10.76 1.19 14.94
N PRO A 198 10.84 0.11 15.74
CA PRO A 198 12.09 -0.18 16.40
C PRO A 198 13.15 -0.37 15.33
N THR A 199 14.38 0.07 15.59
CA THR A 199 15.52 -0.19 14.70
C THR A 199 15.81 -1.70 14.74
N LEU A 200 15.21 -2.46 13.83
CA LEU A 200 15.39 -3.91 13.76
C LEU A 200 16.72 -4.23 13.04
N LYS A 201 17.62 -4.94 13.72
CA LYS A 201 18.87 -5.44 13.12
C LYS A 201 18.61 -6.72 12.33
N ALA A 202 19.05 -6.75 11.08
CA ALA A 202 18.95 -7.93 10.21
C ALA A 202 19.66 -9.13 10.85
N GLY A 203 19.06 -10.33 10.72
CA GLY A 203 19.62 -11.56 11.27
C GLY A 203 19.39 -11.80 12.76
N GLU A 204 18.99 -10.78 13.53
CA GLU A 204 18.67 -10.90 14.96
C GLU A 204 17.18 -11.24 15.18
N LEU A 205 16.92 -11.93 16.30
CA LEU A 205 15.57 -12.21 16.79
C LEU A 205 15.07 -11.00 17.58
N HIS A 206 13.98 -10.39 17.13
CA HIS A 206 13.35 -9.25 17.78
C HIS A 206 12.00 -9.66 18.36
N GLU A 207 11.74 -9.23 19.58
CA GLU A 207 10.45 -9.44 20.25
C GLU A 207 9.47 -8.33 19.84
N LEU A 208 8.46 -8.71 19.06
CA LEU A 208 7.34 -7.85 18.73
C LEU A 208 6.24 -8.04 19.77
N ARG A 209 5.81 -6.93 20.38
CA ARG A 209 4.68 -6.88 21.29
C ARG A 209 3.58 -6.04 20.68
N VAL A 210 2.45 -6.66 20.38
CA VAL A 210 1.28 -6.02 19.79
C VAL A 210 0.22 -5.88 20.88
N LYS A 211 -0.32 -4.67 21.02
CA LYS A 211 -1.39 -4.37 21.97
C LYS A 211 -2.63 -3.91 21.22
N ASN A 212 -3.74 -4.60 21.43
CA ASN A 212 -5.04 -4.17 20.94
C ASN A 212 -5.49 -2.93 21.74
N LEU A 213 -5.71 -1.81 21.07
CA LEU A 213 -6.04 -0.52 21.73
C LEU A 213 -7.48 -0.47 22.27
N PHE A 214 -8.37 -1.32 21.77
CA PHE A 214 -9.77 -1.36 22.20
C PHE A 214 -10.01 -2.37 23.34
N THR A 215 -9.28 -3.49 23.32
CA THR A 215 -9.45 -4.57 24.31
C THR A 215 -8.32 -4.64 25.33
N ALA A 216 -7.27 -3.83 25.17
CA ALA A 216 -6.02 -3.85 25.93
C ALA A 216 -5.25 -5.18 25.90
N SER A 217 -5.67 -6.16 25.07
CA SER A 217 -5.03 -7.47 24.99
C SER A 217 -3.67 -7.38 24.30
N GLU A 218 -2.69 -8.13 24.81
CA GLU A 218 -1.33 -8.14 24.28
C GLU A 218 -0.96 -9.50 23.69
N ALA A 219 -0.27 -9.49 22.55
CA ALA A 219 0.30 -10.65 21.90
C ALA A 219 1.77 -10.39 21.63
N THR A 220 2.62 -11.35 21.97
CA THR A 220 4.07 -11.24 21.78
C THR A 220 4.52 -12.33 20.81
N THR A 221 5.36 -11.98 19.85
CA THR A 221 5.98 -12.94 18.93
C THR A 221 7.42 -12.53 18.65
N THR A 222 8.25 -13.50 18.28
CA THR A 222 9.64 -13.25 17.91
C THR A 222 9.76 -13.29 16.39
N ILE A 223 10.19 -12.19 15.78
CA ILE A 223 10.51 -12.15 14.36
C ILE A 223 12.02 -12.21 14.16
N LYS A 224 12.46 -13.07 13.24
CA LYS A 224 13.81 -12.97 12.69
C LYS A 224 13.69 -12.18 11.40
N VAL A 225 14.22 -10.96 11.38
CA VAL A 225 14.27 -10.18 10.14
C VAL A 225 15.20 -10.92 9.18
N PRO A 226 14.71 -11.39 8.01
CA PRO A 226 15.54 -12.09 7.05
C PRO A 226 16.74 -11.23 6.69
N GLU A 227 17.92 -11.82 6.61
CA GLU A 227 19.14 -11.08 6.25
C GLU A 227 19.03 -10.38 4.88
N LYS A 228 18.09 -10.80 4.03
CA LYS A 228 17.77 -10.18 2.75
C LYS A 228 16.26 -10.20 2.51
N SER A 229 15.58 -9.05 2.68
CA SER A 229 14.30 -8.83 2.00
C SER A 229 14.59 -8.64 0.51
N LYS A 230 13.92 -9.42 -0.35
CA LYS A 230 13.98 -9.17 -1.79
C LYS A 230 13.07 -8.02 -2.17
N THR A 231 11.96 -7.80 -1.48
CA THR A 231 11.06 -6.68 -1.76
C THR A 231 11.60 -5.40 -1.12
N SER A 232 11.53 -4.28 -1.83
CA SER A 232 11.88 -2.95 -1.30
C SER A 232 10.82 -1.93 -1.67
N LEU A 233 10.45 -1.07 -0.71
CA LEU A 233 9.53 0.04 -0.89
C LEU A 233 10.21 1.33 -0.43
N LYS A 234 10.13 2.39 -1.23
CA LYS A 234 10.63 3.72 -0.87
C LYS A 234 9.69 4.81 -1.37
N ILE A 235 9.33 5.76 -0.51
CA ILE A 235 8.66 7.01 -0.89
C ILE A 235 9.76 7.98 -1.31
N PHE A 236 9.64 8.54 -2.52
CA PHE A 236 10.65 9.45 -3.04
C PHE A 236 10.11 10.83 -3.40
N GLU A 237 8.78 10.98 -3.53
CA GLU A 237 8.14 12.28 -3.75
C GLU A 237 6.75 12.31 -3.09
N ILE A 238 6.39 13.45 -2.53
CA ILE A 238 5.03 13.77 -2.08
C ILE A 238 4.66 15.17 -2.58
N ASP A 239 3.60 15.24 -3.38
CA ASP A 239 3.02 16.49 -3.88
C ASP A 239 1.64 16.69 -3.26
N HIS A 240 1.52 17.78 -2.50
CA HIS A 240 0.31 18.22 -1.82
C HIS A 240 -0.13 19.60 -2.32
N SER A 241 0.34 20.04 -3.49
CA SER A 241 -0.05 21.32 -4.09
C SER A 241 -1.53 21.42 -4.44
N ARG A 242 -2.21 20.26 -4.60
CA ARG A 242 -3.64 20.12 -4.88
C ARG A 242 -4.44 19.67 -3.66
N PHE A 243 -3.93 19.92 -2.46
CA PHE A 243 -4.58 19.56 -1.21
C PHE A 243 -6.09 19.91 -1.24
N PRO A 244 -7.01 19.00 -0.85
CA PRO A 244 -6.80 17.76 -0.09
C PRO A 244 -6.37 16.53 -0.91
N GLU A 245 -6.20 16.66 -2.22
CA GLU A 245 -5.64 15.58 -3.04
C GLU A 245 -4.11 15.51 -2.86
N ILE A 246 -3.62 14.32 -2.53
CA ILE A 246 -2.20 14.02 -2.31
C ILE A 246 -1.73 13.06 -3.41
N HIS A 247 -0.63 13.42 -4.04
CA HIS A 247 0.08 12.59 -5.02
C HIS A 247 1.39 12.09 -4.40
N LEU A 248 1.47 10.80 -4.10
CA LEU A 248 2.67 10.13 -3.62
C LEU A 248 3.35 9.40 -4.77
N LYS A 249 4.66 9.50 -4.89
CA LYS A 249 5.44 8.62 -5.78
C LYS A 249 6.32 7.69 -4.97
N ILE A 250 6.21 6.41 -5.30
CA ILE A 250 6.91 5.33 -4.62
C ILE A 250 7.69 4.48 -5.62
N SER A 251 8.82 3.94 -5.18
CA SER A 251 9.52 2.83 -5.83
C SER A 251 9.17 1.55 -5.08
N LEU A 252 8.61 0.56 -5.78
CA LEU A 252 8.21 -0.72 -5.21
C LEU A 252 8.74 -1.86 -6.07
N ASN A 253 9.87 -2.43 -5.66
CA ASN A 253 10.49 -3.55 -6.37
C ASN A 253 10.08 -4.88 -5.73
N THR A 254 9.40 -5.72 -6.50
CA THR A 254 8.92 -7.04 -6.06
C THR A 254 9.77 -8.20 -6.58
N TYR A 255 10.89 -7.94 -7.30
CA TYR A 255 11.81 -8.95 -7.87
C TYR A 255 11.09 -10.16 -8.47
N ASP A 256 10.26 -9.90 -9.49
CA ASP A 256 9.54 -10.89 -10.30
C ASP A 256 8.32 -11.56 -9.60
N GLN A 257 7.79 -10.95 -8.54
CA GLN A 257 6.44 -11.26 -8.04
C GLN A 257 5.42 -10.34 -8.68
N THR A 258 4.27 -10.89 -9.09
CA THR A 258 3.11 -10.12 -9.50
C THR A 258 2.77 -9.07 -8.44
N LEU A 259 2.71 -7.81 -8.83
CA LEU A 259 2.22 -6.75 -7.95
C LEU A 259 0.75 -6.99 -7.67
N TYR A 260 0.38 -7.08 -6.39
CA TYR A 260 -1.01 -7.05 -5.96
C TYR A 260 -1.33 -5.62 -5.53
N GLU A 261 -2.08 -4.88 -6.35
CA GLU A 261 -2.42 -3.47 -6.09
C GLU A 261 -3.15 -3.32 -4.73
N ASP A 262 -4.02 -4.28 -4.38
CA ASP A 262 -4.70 -4.37 -3.07
C ASP A 262 -3.77 -4.63 -1.87
N GLY A 263 -2.50 -4.98 -2.14
CA GLY A 263 -1.47 -5.19 -1.12
C GLY A 263 -0.82 -3.90 -0.63
N ILE A 264 -1.06 -2.76 -1.30
CA ILE A 264 -0.57 -1.45 -0.88
C ILE A 264 -1.49 -0.88 0.20
N MET A 265 -0.90 -0.53 1.33
CA MET A 265 -1.62 0.10 2.45
C MET A 265 -1.08 1.51 2.67
N VAL A 266 -1.98 2.50 2.70
CA VAL A 266 -1.63 3.91 2.94
C VAL A 266 -2.28 4.38 4.22
N TYR A 267 -1.50 5.09 5.05
CA TYR A 267 -1.97 5.73 6.27
C TYR A 267 -1.51 7.19 6.30
N GLU A 268 -2.39 8.08 6.74
CA GLU A 268 -2.04 9.47 7.03
C GLU A 268 -2.47 9.80 8.45
N SER A 269 -1.53 10.32 9.27
CA SER A 269 -1.78 10.67 10.67
C SER A 269 -2.55 9.56 11.42
N GLU A 270 -2.06 8.32 11.30
CA GLU A 270 -2.62 7.10 11.91
C GLU A 270 -3.97 6.62 11.35
N LYS A 271 -4.60 7.36 10.43
CA LYS A 271 -5.84 6.95 9.77
C LYS A 271 -5.54 6.17 8.48
N LYS A 272 -6.14 4.99 8.33
CA LYS A 272 -6.05 4.20 7.09
C LYS A 272 -6.80 4.92 5.97
N ILE A 273 -6.17 5.04 4.82
CA ILE A 273 -6.80 5.50 3.59
C ILE A 273 -7.38 4.28 2.86
N ASN A 274 -8.69 4.28 2.65
CA ASN A 274 -9.38 3.16 1.99
C ASN A 274 -9.47 3.37 0.47
N ASP A 275 -9.66 4.62 0.04
CA ASP A 275 -9.78 4.97 -1.37
C ASP A 275 -8.45 5.51 -1.89
N ILE A 276 -7.69 4.64 -2.55
CA ILE A 276 -6.43 4.97 -3.22
C ILE A 276 -6.52 4.62 -4.69
N SER A 277 -5.98 5.49 -5.55
CA SER A 277 -5.73 5.19 -6.95
C SER A 277 -4.24 4.93 -7.12
N ILE A 278 -3.86 3.81 -7.73
CA ILE A 278 -2.47 3.45 -7.97
C ILE A 278 -2.25 3.37 -9.47
N MET A 279 -1.23 4.05 -9.97
CA MET A 279 -0.84 4.01 -11.38
C MET A 279 0.65 3.73 -11.48
N ALA A 280 1.02 2.66 -12.17
CA ALA A 280 2.41 2.45 -12.54
C ALA A 280 2.84 3.60 -13.46
N LEU A 281 3.93 4.29 -13.11
CA LEU A 281 4.46 5.39 -13.93
C LEU A 281 4.87 4.89 -15.32
N SER A 282 5.25 3.62 -15.43
CA SER A 282 5.57 2.91 -16.68
C SER A 282 4.35 2.55 -17.54
N ARG A 283 3.15 2.36 -16.97
CA ARG A 283 1.93 2.03 -17.73
C ARG A 283 1.33 3.21 -18.50
N LYS A 284 1.80 4.43 -18.25
CA LYS A 284 1.48 5.59 -19.09
C LYS A 284 2.31 5.46 -20.36
N ILE A 285 1.74 4.90 -21.43
CA ILE A 285 2.42 4.68 -22.72
C ILE A 285 3.23 5.95 -23.09
N ASN A 286 4.54 5.78 -23.32
CA ASN A 286 5.50 6.85 -23.61
C ASN A 286 5.74 7.82 -22.44
N ALA A 287 5.77 7.34 -21.20
CA ALA A 287 6.21 8.17 -20.08
C ALA A 287 7.67 8.60 -20.29
N PRO A 288 7.95 9.91 -20.42
CA PRO A 288 9.28 10.38 -20.76
C PRO A 288 10.22 10.24 -19.56
N VAL A 289 11.36 9.58 -19.75
CA VAL A 289 12.42 9.45 -18.73
C VAL A 289 13.75 9.90 -19.32
N ASP A 290 14.42 10.83 -18.66
CA ASP A 290 15.73 11.35 -19.04
C ASP A 290 16.77 10.89 -18.01
N ILE A 291 17.72 10.07 -18.45
CA ILE A 291 18.74 9.45 -17.61
C ILE A 291 20.10 10.00 -18.01
N VAL A 292 20.87 10.52 -17.05
CA VAL A 292 22.26 10.92 -17.26
C VAL A 292 23.18 9.98 -16.50
N PHE A 293 24.12 9.35 -17.20
CA PHE A 293 25.24 8.67 -16.58
C PHE A 293 26.37 9.67 -16.32
N VAL A 294 26.87 9.73 -15.09
CA VAL A 294 28.02 10.53 -14.70
C VAL A 294 29.11 9.55 -14.28
N LEU A 295 30.09 9.36 -15.15
CA LEU A 295 30.98 8.21 -15.12
C LEU A 295 32.43 8.64 -14.86
N ASP A 296 33.01 8.06 -13.84
CA ASP A 296 34.43 8.10 -13.58
C ASP A 296 35.18 7.31 -14.68
N THR A 297 36.14 7.97 -15.32
CA THR A 297 36.95 7.45 -16.44
C THR A 297 38.43 7.37 -16.11
N THR A 298 38.77 7.25 -14.83
CA THR A 298 40.13 6.99 -14.36
C THR A 298 40.56 5.55 -14.65
N ALA A 299 41.87 5.28 -14.56
CA ALA A 299 42.42 3.97 -14.89
C ALA A 299 41.82 2.81 -14.07
N SER A 300 41.43 3.06 -12.82
CA SER A 300 40.84 2.05 -11.90
C SER A 300 39.45 1.57 -12.35
N MET A 301 38.73 2.36 -13.16
CA MET A 301 37.35 2.12 -13.57
C MET A 301 37.19 1.35 -14.88
N ILE A 302 38.29 0.88 -15.49
CA ILE A 302 38.26 0.28 -16.84
C ILE A 302 37.35 -0.94 -16.97
N ASN A 303 37.22 -1.75 -15.91
CA ASN A 303 36.40 -2.95 -15.94
C ASN A 303 34.92 -2.62 -15.86
N GLU A 304 34.56 -1.64 -15.03
CA GLU A 304 33.22 -1.12 -14.83
C GLU A 304 32.71 -0.45 -16.11
N ILE A 305 33.55 0.35 -16.77
CA ILE A 305 33.23 0.98 -18.07
C ILE A 305 32.93 -0.08 -19.12
N ARG A 306 33.77 -1.13 -19.24
CA ARG A 306 33.52 -2.23 -20.18
C ARG A 306 32.23 -2.98 -19.88
N ALA A 307 31.97 -3.24 -18.60
CA ALA A 307 30.73 -3.90 -18.19
C ALA A 307 29.50 -3.02 -18.49
N MET A 308 29.60 -1.70 -18.30
CA MET A 308 28.56 -0.76 -18.68
C MET A 308 28.29 -0.78 -20.19
N VAL A 309 29.33 -0.72 -21.02
CA VAL A 309 29.21 -0.82 -22.49
C VAL A 309 28.47 -2.09 -22.90
N ASN A 310 28.81 -3.23 -22.29
CA ASN A 310 28.23 -4.53 -22.63
C ASN A 310 26.76 -4.63 -22.22
N ASN A 311 26.35 -3.94 -21.15
CA ASN A 311 25.00 -4.06 -20.58
C ASN A 311 24.08 -2.87 -20.90
N LEU A 312 24.59 -1.80 -21.54
CA LEU A 312 23.79 -0.62 -21.85
C LEU A 312 22.59 -0.94 -22.75
N ILE A 313 22.75 -1.84 -23.71
CA ILE A 313 21.67 -2.24 -24.61
C ILE A 313 20.58 -3.00 -23.83
N THR A 314 20.97 -3.96 -23.00
CA THR A 314 20.03 -4.66 -22.12
C THR A 314 19.31 -3.71 -21.17
N PHE A 315 20.03 -2.73 -20.62
CA PHE A 315 19.44 -1.68 -19.78
C PHE A 315 18.36 -0.91 -20.53
N THR A 316 18.64 -0.48 -21.77
CA THR A 316 17.66 0.26 -22.59
C THR A 316 16.48 -0.60 -23.01
N GLU A 317 16.72 -1.88 -23.35
CA GLU A 317 15.65 -2.83 -23.70
C GLU A 317 14.68 -3.05 -22.53
N ILE A 318 15.16 -3.10 -21.29
CA ILE A 318 14.29 -3.20 -20.09
C ILE A 318 13.40 -1.97 -19.95
N LEU A 319 13.93 -0.77 -20.22
CA LEU A 319 13.16 0.48 -20.15
C LEU A 319 12.10 0.53 -21.26
N GLU A 320 12.49 0.25 -22.50
CA GLU A 320 11.60 0.27 -23.67
C GLU A 320 10.50 -0.79 -23.58
N SER A 321 10.83 -2.04 -23.20
CA SER A 321 9.86 -3.13 -23.02
C SER A 321 8.85 -2.86 -21.91
N SER A 322 9.19 -1.94 -20.99
CA SER A 322 8.30 -1.48 -19.93
C SER A 322 7.46 -0.26 -20.33
N GLY A 323 7.55 0.22 -21.57
CA GLY A 323 6.72 1.32 -22.10
C GLY A 323 7.26 2.73 -21.82
N LEU A 324 8.50 2.86 -21.37
CA LEU A 324 9.14 4.15 -21.10
C LEU A 324 9.77 4.75 -22.36
N ASP A 325 9.58 6.06 -22.56
CA ASP A 325 10.26 6.84 -23.61
C ASP A 325 11.57 7.40 -23.02
N ALA A 326 12.65 6.62 -23.13
CA ALA A 326 13.94 6.93 -22.49
C ALA A 326 14.89 7.73 -23.40
N ARG A 327 15.53 8.76 -22.83
CA ARG A 327 16.74 9.39 -23.41
C ARG A 327 17.91 9.26 -22.45
N ILE A 328 19.10 9.02 -22.99
CA ILE A 328 20.33 8.85 -22.22
C ILE A 328 21.34 9.93 -22.59
N GLY A 329 21.91 10.57 -21.56
CA GLY A 329 23.05 11.47 -21.64
C GLY A 329 24.25 10.88 -20.90
N LEU A 330 25.44 11.43 -21.17
CA LEU A 330 26.68 10.98 -20.56
C LEU A 330 27.56 12.16 -20.17
N ILE A 331 28.07 12.15 -18.94
CA ILE A 331 29.12 13.03 -18.45
C ILE A 331 30.26 12.15 -17.98
N THR A 332 31.51 12.47 -18.35
CA THR A 332 32.69 11.74 -17.89
C THR A 332 33.64 12.65 -17.13
N PHE A 333 34.32 12.09 -16.13
CA PHE A 333 35.26 12.84 -15.30
C PHE A 333 36.45 11.99 -14.82
N GLY A 334 37.45 12.68 -14.29
CA GLY A 334 38.52 12.20 -13.40
C GLY A 334 38.85 13.36 -12.44
N ASP A 335 40.12 13.76 -12.34
CA ASP A 335 40.57 14.98 -11.65
C ASP A 335 39.90 16.26 -12.21
N GLU A 336 39.39 16.17 -13.44
CA GLU A 336 38.60 17.19 -14.10
C GLU A 336 37.38 16.59 -14.80
N LEU A 337 36.43 17.47 -15.14
CA LEU A 337 35.37 17.14 -16.06
C LEU A 337 35.91 16.99 -17.49
N ARG A 338 35.69 15.84 -18.13
CA ARG A 338 36.31 15.48 -19.42
C ARG A 338 35.41 15.61 -20.62
N SER A 339 34.19 15.10 -20.54
CA SER A 339 33.27 15.14 -21.68
C SER A 339 31.82 15.19 -21.24
N ARG A 340 30.99 15.73 -22.12
CA ARG A 340 29.54 15.83 -21.93
C ARG A 340 28.85 15.52 -23.26
N TYR A 341 27.83 14.69 -23.18
CA TYR A 341 26.99 14.29 -24.29
C TYR A 341 25.53 14.46 -23.87
N ASP A 342 24.80 15.24 -24.66
CA ASP A 342 23.40 15.56 -24.37
C ASP A 342 22.48 14.34 -24.52
N LEU A 343 21.29 14.45 -23.94
CA LEU A 343 20.26 13.41 -23.89
C LEU A 343 19.78 13.03 -25.29
N THR A 344 19.88 11.74 -25.63
CA THR A 344 19.40 11.17 -26.90
C THR A 344 18.70 9.82 -26.70
N ASP A 345 17.73 9.53 -27.54
CA ASP A 345 17.08 8.22 -27.73
C ASP A 345 17.93 7.25 -28.58
N ASN A 346 19.00 7.72 -29.21
CA ASN A 346 19.90 6.87 -29.98
C ASN A 346 20.93 6.18 -29.07
N PHE A 347 20.54 5.07 -28.46
CA PHE A 347 21.37 4.32 -27.53
C PHE A 347 22.65 3.78 -28.16
N ILE A 348 22.63 3.46 -29.47
CA ILE A 348 23.82 3.04 -30.22
C ILE A 348 24.87 4.16 -30.24
N LYS A 349 24.44 5.42 -30.37
CA LYS A 349 25.35 6.58 -30.33
C LYS A 349 26.02 6.71 -28.97
N ILE A 350 25.26 6.57 -27.88
CA ILE A 350 25.81 6.60 -26.51
C ILE A 350 26.76 5.41 -26.27
N LYS A 351 26.40 4.21 -26.72
CA LYS A 351 27.26 3.03 -26.62
C LYS A 351 28.61 3.26 -27.30
N LYS A 352 28.62 3.80 -28.53
CA LYS A 352 29.86 4.13 -29.25
C LYS A 352 30.70 5.18 -28.53
N VAL A 353 30.07 6.18 -27.93
CA VAL A 353 30.76 7.20 -27.14
C VAL A 353 31.43 6.57 -25.91
N LEU A 354 30.74 5.66 -25.22
CA LEU A 354 31.29 4.92 -24.08
C LEU A 354 32.43 3.98 -24.50
N GLU A 355 32.28 3.28 -25.63
CA GLU A 355 33.32 2.41 -26.22
C GLU A 355 34.60 3.20 -26.56
N ALA A 356 34.46 4.48 -26.91
CA ALA A 356 35.57 5.38 -27.19
C ALA A 356 36.20 6.02 -25.94
N GLN A 357 35.61 5.85 -24.75
CA GLN A 357 36.23 6.32 -23.51
C GLN A 357 37.40 5.40 -23.14
N TYR A 358 38.56 6.00 -22.92
CA TYR A 358 39.73 5.31 -22.41
C TYR A 358 39.96 5.71 -20.97
N ALA A 359 40.00 4.71 -20.10
CA ALA A 359 40.33 4.87 -18.69
C ALA A 359 41.78 5.38 -18.56
N THR A 360 41.97 6.67 -18.29
CA THR A 360 43.29 7.32 -18.18
C THR A 360 43.30 8.35 -17.04
N GLY A 361 44.46 8.63 -16.45
CA GLY A 361 44.59 9.59 -15.33
C GLY A 361 44.02 9.08 -13.99
N GLY A 362 43.90 10.00 -13.02
CA GLY A 362 43.59 9.75 -11.60
C GLY A 362 44.83 9.87 -10.73
N GLY A 363 45.57 10.97 -10.87
CA GLY A 363 46.92 11.14 -10.30
C GLY A 363 46.97 11.00 -8.78
N ASP A 364 45.85 11.31 -8.12
CA ASP A 364 45.55 11.16 -6.71
C ASP A 364 44.08 10.76 -6.50
N VAL A 365 43.75 10.31 -5.29
CA VAL A 365 42.35 10.21 -4.82
C VAL A 365 42.25 11.31 -3.77
N PRO A 366 41.27 12.24 -3.82
CA PRO A 366 39.92 12.20 -4.44
C PRO A 366 39.80 12.50 -5.96
N GLU A 367 38.57 12.49 -6.51
CA GLU A 367 38.24 12.79 -7.95
C GLU A 367 37.12 13.84 -8.08
N ALA A 368 36.98 14.54 -9.22
CA ALA A 368 36.08 15.69 -9.39
C ALA A 368 34.59 15.34 -9.68
N SER A 369 34.03 14.39 -8.93
CA SER A 369 32.65 13.92 -9.13
C SER A 369 31.56 14.97 -8.84
N LEU A 370 31.77 15.90 -7.90
CA LEU A 370 30.80 16.98 -7.61
C LEU A 370 30.64 17.94 -8.80
N ASP A 371 31.73 18.35 -9.42
CA ASP A 371 31.74 19.20 -10.61
C ASP A 371 31.09 18.49 -11.81
N ALA A 372 31.29 17.18 -11.91
CA ALA A 372 30.63 16.35 -12.92
C ALA A 372 29.11 16.29 -12.73
N ILE A 373 28.63 16.15 -11.47
CA ILE A 373 27.20 16.21 -11.16
C ILE A 373 26.62 17.59 -11.47
N MET A 374 27.35 18.67 -11.19
CA MET A 374 26.91 20.03 -11.54
C MET A 374 26.85 20.26 -13.05
N GLY A 375 27.67 19.54 -13.82
CA GLY A 375 27.60 19.52 -15.29
C GLY A 375 26.27 19.04 -15.86
N ILE A 376 25.42 18.40 -15.06
CA ILE A 376 24.05 18.03 -15.46
C ILE A 376 23.20 19.26 -15.82
N SER A 377 23.49 20.41 -15.20
CA SER A 377 22.78 21.67 -15.46
C SER A 377 22.88 22.15 -16.92
N ASP A 378 23.90 21.69 -17.64
CA ASP A 378 24.15 22.06 -19.04
C ASP A 378 23.45 21.11 -20.04
N LEU A 379 22.72 20.09 -19.57
CA LEU A 379 22.01 19.13 -20.42
C LEU A 379 20.53 19.53 -20.67
N THR A 380 19.97 19.09 -21.79
CA THR A 380 18.63 19.50 -22.24
C THR A 380 17.53 18.51 -21.83
N PHE A 381 17.04 18.65 -20.60
CA PHE A 381 15.94 17.83 -20.08
C PHE A 381 14.56 18.20 -20.66
N ARG A 382 13.72 17.19 -20.88
CA ARG A 382 12.29 17.35 -21.19
C ARG A 382 11.57 17.87 -19.95
N LYS A 383 10.65 18.84 -20.14
CA LYS A 383 9.90 19.47 -19.03
C LYS A 383 9.07 18.47 -18.22
N ASN A 384 8.52 17.46 -18.88
CA ASN A 384 7.64 16.47 -18.26
C ASN A 384 8.35 15.14 -17.98
N ALA A 385 9.67 15.06 -18.21
CA ALA A 385 10.41 13.83 -17.98
C ALA A 385 10.79 13.66 -16.52
N GLN A 386 10.76 12.42 -16.06
CA GLN A 386 11.51 12.06 -14.86
C GLN A 386 13.00 12.22 -15.13
N LYS A 387 13.72 12.90 -14.24
CA LYS A 387 15.16 13.15 -14.36
C LYS A 387 15.90 12.22 -13.41
N ILE A 388 16.80 11.41 -13.94
CA ILE A 388 17.58 10.44 -13.17
C ILE A 388 19.06 10.65 -13.43
N ALA A 389 19.85 10.82 -12.39
CA ALA A 389 21.30 10.87 -12.47
C ALA A 389 21.89 9.60 -11.85
N ILE A 390 22.70 8.89 -12.63
CA ILE A 390 23.41 7.68 -12.19
C ILE A 390 24.91 8.00 -12.16
N VAL A 391 25.44 8.23 -10.97
CA VAL A 391 26.86 8.51 -10.75
C VAL A 391 27.60 7.23 -10.42
N ILE A 392 28.73 6.97 -11.08
CA ILE A 392 29.53 5.76 -10.90
C ILE A 392 31.00 6.18 -10.72
N THR A 393 31.60 5.85 -9.57
CA THR A 393 33.01 6.15 -9.24
C THR A 393 33.54 5.24 -8.15
N ASP A 394 34.85 4.95 -8.13
CA ASP A 394 35.49 4.23 -7.02
C ASP A 394 36.25 5.14 -6.04
N ALA A 395 36.21 6.45 -6.24
CA ALA A 395 36.90 7.45 -5.45
C ALA A 395 35.94 8.34 -4.64
N ALA A 396 36.48 8.96 -3.58
CA ALA A 396 35.80 10.04 -2.87
C ALA A 396 35.75 11.32 -3.74
N PRO A 397 34.80 12.23 -3.52
CA PRO A 397 34.75 13.49 -4.24
C PRO A 397 35.79 14.49 -3.74
N HIS A 398 36.40 15.24 -4.66
CA HIS A 398 36.88 16.59 -4.36
C HIS A 398 35.69 17.51 -4.05
N TYR A 399 35.89 18.46 -3.14
CA TYR A 399 34.88 19.45 -2.76
C TYR A 399 35.49 20.80 -2.42
N LYS A 400 34.71 21.86 -2.62
CA LYS A 400 35.13 23.22 -2.28
C LYS A 400 35.54 23.32 -0.80
N GLY A 401 36.81 23.61 -0.56
CA GLY A 401 37.38 23.72 0.77
C GLY A 401 38.11 22.47 1.27
N ASP A 402 38.34 21.46 0.42
CA ASP A 402 39.14 20.27 0.72
C ASP A 402 40.67 20.48 0.68
N SER A 403 41.11 21.75 0.62
CA SER A 403 42.50 22.18 0.45
C SER A 403 43.10 21.92 -0.93
N THR A 404 42.28 21.63 -1.93
CA THR A 404 42.65 21.56 -3.35
C THR A 404 41.80 22.52 -4.19
N ASP A 405 42.22 22.77 -5.43
CA ASP A 405 41.48 23.59 -6.40
C ASP A 405 40.68 22.75 -7.42
N PHE A 406 40.57 21.44 -7.20
CA PHE A 406 39.96 20.51 -8.16
C PHE A 406 38.42 20.60 -8.20
N SER A 407 37.77 21.05 -7.13
CA SER A 407 36.32 21.22 -7.09
C SER A 407 35.88 22.65 -6.80
N LYS A 408 34.90 23.13 -7.58
CA LYS A 408 34.30 24.45 -7.41
C LYS A 408 33.11 24.47 -6.46
N TYR A 409 32.57 23.30 -6.12
CA TYR A 409 31.27 23.16 -5.46
C TYR A 409 31.40 22.45 -4.11
N SER A 410 30.61 22.90 -3.14
CA SER A 410 30.45 22.19 -1.88
C SER A 410 29.45 21.04 -2.01
N VAL A 411 29.52 20.08 -1.10
CA VAL A 411 28.54 18.97 -1.02
C VAL A 411 27.11 19.50 -0.90
N ASP A 412 26.90 20.56 -0.13
CA ASP A 412 25.59 21.17 0.07
C ASP A 412 25.05 21.86 -1.19
N GLU A 413 25.91 22.56 -1.95
CA GLU A 413 25.52 23.21 -3.21
C GLU A 413 25.03 22.15 -4.24
N VAL A 414 25.74 21.02 -4.34
CA VAL A 414 25.32 19.92 -5.23
C VAL A 414 24.04 19.24 -4.73
N ARG A 415 23.90 19.04 -3.41
CA ARG A 415 22.68 18.50 -2.80
C ARG A 415 21.47 19.38 -3.09
N GLU A 416 21.59 20.69 -2.91
CA GLU A 416 20.53 21.65 -3.23
C GLU A 416 20.20 21.67 -4.72
N PHE A 417 21.21 21.56 -5.60
CA PHE A 417 21.00 21.45 -7.03
C PHE A 417 20.14 20.23 -7.40
N LEU A 418 20.44 19.04 -6.84
CA LEU A 418 19.68 17.82 -7.08
C LEU A 418 18.22 17.94 -6.61
N LEU A 419 18.01 18.49 -5.41
CA LEU A 419 16.68 18.70 -4.82
C LEU A 419 15.86 19.71 -5.63
N LYS A 420 16.42 20.88 -5.92
CA LYS A 420 15.75 21.97 -6.65
C LYS A 420 15.31 21.53 -8.05
N ASN A 421 16.13 20.71 -8.71
CA ASN A 421 15.86 20.22 -10.05
C ASN A 421 15.03 18.92 -10.09
N ARG A 422 14.64 18.39 -8.92
CA ARG A 422 13.88 17.14 -8.75
C ARG A 422 14.57 15.95 -9.44
N ILE A 423 15.88 15.84 -9.28
CA ILE A 423 16.68 14.77 -9.87
C ILE A 423 16.71 13.58 -8.91
N THR A 424 16.29 12.41 -9.38
CA THR A 424 16.50 11.14 -8.66
C THR A 424 17.97 10.74 -8.80
N PHE A 425 18.66 10.59 -7.67
CA PHE A 425 20.10 10.41 -7.60
C PHE A 425 20.47 8.97 -7.22
N ILE A 426 21.07 8.25 -8.15
CA ILE A 426 21.60 6.91 -7.94
C ILE A 426 23.13 6.99 -7.91
N LEU A 427 23.73 6.68 -6.78
CA LEU A 427 25.18 6.69 -6.60
C LEU A 427 25.70 5.26 -6.46
N VAL A 428 26.56 4.85 -7.38
CA VAL A 428 27.40 3.65 -7.29
C VAL A 428 28.81 4.10 -6.89
N GLY A 429 29.14 4.00 -5.61
CA GLY A 429 30.39 4.56 -5.11
C GLY A 429 30.84 4.02 -3.75
N PRO A 430 31.95 4.53 -3.19
CA PRO A 430 32.51 4.05 -1.93
C PRO A 430 31.71 4.55 -0.71
N GLU A 431 31.25 3.63 0.13
CA GLU A 431 30.41 3.87 1.31
C GLU A 431 31.14 4.68 2.38
N LYS A 432 32.47 4.52 2.45
CA LYS A 432 33.33 5.18 3.41
C LYS A 432 33.53 6.69 3.14
N ALA A 433 33.17 7.19 1.96
CA ALA A 433 33.26 8.61 1.65
C ALA A 433 32.13 9.39 2.35
N MET A 434 32.49 10.17 3.37
CA MET A 434 31.54 10.91 4.22
C MET A 434 30.75 11.95 3.42
N GLU A 435 31.40 12.55 2.44
CA GLU A 435 30.87 13.55 1.52
C GLU A 435 29.68 12.99 0.74
N PHE A 436 29.78 11.74 0.27
CA PHE A 436 28.67 11.06 -0.39
C PHE A 436 27.55 10.67 0.57
N GLN A 437 27.85 10.42 1.86
CA GLN A 437 26.80 10.21 2.87
C GLN A 437 26.01 11.49 3.13
N ASN A 438 26.70 12.63 3.17
CA ASN A 438 26.08 13.95 3.35
C ASN A 438 25.28 14.35 2.10
N LEU A 439 25.83 14.14 0.91
CA LEU A 439 25.18 14.44 -0.37
C LEU A 439 23.82 13.72 -0.49
N ARG A 440 23.74 12.47 -0.04
CA ARG A 440 22.55 11.63 -0.20
C ARG A 440 21.51 11.72 0.92
N LYS A 441 21.75 12.50 1.98
CA LYS A 441 20.98 12.44 3.23
C LYS A 441 19.47 12.63 3.05
N ASP A 442 19.06 13.45 2.08
CA ASP A 442 17.65 13.73 1.78
C ASP A 442 17.35 13.78 0.28
N VAL A 443 18.31 13.38 -0.55
CA VAL A 443 18.13 13.36 -2.01
C VAL A 443 17.39 12.08 -2.40
N PRO A 444 16.27 12.18 -3.14
CA PRO A 444 15.56 11.01 -3.65
C PRO A 444 16.48 10.10 -4.47
N GLY A 445 16.48 8.80 -4.21
CA GLY A 445 17.26 7.82 -4.97
C GLY A 445 17.96 6.77 -4.12
N ARG A 446 19.08 6.22 -4.60
CA ARG A 446 19.68 4.98 -4.08
C ARG A 446 21.20 5.06 -4.02
N PHE A 447 21.78 4.43 -3.01
CA PHE A 447 23.23 4.21 -2.91
C PHE A 447 23.53 2.72 -3.11
N ILE A 448 24.57 2.43 -3.89
CA ILE A 448 25.11 1.09 -4.13
C ILE A 448 26.61 1.15 -3.88
N GLU A 449 27.09 0.31 -2.98
CA GLU A 449 28.52 0.19 -2.71
C GLU A 449 29.24 -0.38 -3.94
N ILE A 450 30.25 0.33 -4.44
CA ILE A 450 30.95 -0.09 -5.67
C ILE A 450 31.77 -1.38 -5.49
N SER A 451 32.29 -1.66 -4.29
CA SER A 451 32.94 -2.95 -4.05
C SER A 451 31.97 -4.13 -4.19
N TYR A 452 30.69 -3.95 -3.87
CA TYR A 452 29.65 -4.95 -4.15
C TYR A 452 29.41 -5.12 -5.67
N ALA A 453 29.52 -4.02 -6.42
CA ALA A 453 29.40 -4.03 -7.89
C ALA A 453 30.49 -4.85 -8.57
N ARG A 454 31.72 -4.73 -8.07
CA ARG A 454 32.89 -5.51 -8.55
C ARG A 454 32.73 -7.01 -8.36
N VAL A 455 32.01 -7.44 -7.32
CA VAL A 455 31.85 -8.86 -6.96
C VAL A 455 30.69 -9.54 -7.70
N ARG A 456 29.63 -8.80 -8.06
CA ARG A 456 28.35 -9.37 -8.52
C ARG A 456 28.03 -9.20 -10.01
N ASP A 457 29.01 -8.84 -10.84
CA ASP A 457 28.82 -8.40 -12.23
C ASP A 457 28.01 -7.09 -12.30
N PHE A 458 28.66 -6.04 -12.80
CA PHE A 458 28.10 -4.69 -12.93
C PHE A 458 26.83 -4.67 -13.80
N GLY A 459 26.67 -5.62 -14.73
CA GLY A 459 25.45 -5.78 -15.52
C GLY A 459 24.20 -6.06 -14.68
N THR A 460 24.35 -6.78 -13.55
CA THR A 460 23.25 -7.05 -12.62
C THR A 460 22.79 -5.79 -11.90
N ILE A 461 23.70 -4.84 -11.65
CA ILE A 461 23.37 -3.55 -11.05
C ILE A 461 22.59 -2.69 -12.02
N LEU A 462 23.04 -2.56 -13.26
CA LEU A 462 22.31 -1.82 -14.29
C LEU A 462 20.92 -2.41 -14.50
N SER A 463 20.80 -3.73 -14.59
CA SER A 463 19.51 -4.42 -14.67
C SER A 463 18.63 -4.14 -13.45
N SER A 464 19.21 -4.12 -12.24
CA SER A 464 18.47 -3.76 -11.02
C SER A 464 17.99 -2.32 -11.04
N ILE A 465 18.80 -1.38 -11.55
CA ILE A 465 18.44 0.03 -11.66
C ILE A 465 17.31 0.18 -12.69
N ALA A 466 17.41 -0.45 -13.85
CA ALA A 466 16.36 -0.42 -14.87
C ALA A 466 15.03 -0.97 -14.30
N LYS A 467 15.07 -2.14 -13.64
CA LYS A 467 13.90 -2.70 -12.96
C LYS A 467 13.32 -1.72 -11.94
N GLU A 468 14.15 -1.05 -11.15
CA GLU A 468 13.70 -0.05 -10.17
C GLU A 468 13.01 1.16 -10.83
N ILE A 469 13.57 1.68 -11.93
CA ILE A 469 12.97 2.77 -12.71
C ILE A 469 11.59 2.36 -13.24
N THR A 470 11.47 1.13 -13.74
CA THR A 470 10.20 0.59 -14.26
C THR A 470 9.19 0.22 -13.18
N SER A 471 9.62 0.09 -11.93
CA SER A 471 8.82 -0.33 -10.77
C SER A 471 8.38 0.86 -9.89
N GLN A 472 8.09 2.00 -10.52
CA GLN A 472 7.64 3.19 -9.82
C GLN A 472 6.13 3.39 -10.01
N TYR A 473 5.47 3.85 -8.95
CA TYR A 473 4.03 4.01 -8.89
C TYR A 473 3.68 5.38 -8.34
N GLU A 474 2.64 5.99 -8.89
CA GLU A 474 1.95 7.12 -8.32
C GLU A 474 0.72 6.62 -7.57
N ILE A 475 0.61 7.02 -6.30
CA ILE A 475 -0.54 6.78 -5.45
C ILE A 475 -1.24 8.12 -5.25
N ILE A 476 -2.51 8.19 -5.64
CA ILE A 476 -3.36 9.37 -5.47
C ILE A 476 -4.42 9.04 -4.43
N TYR A 477 -4.58 9.92 -3.44
CA TYR A 477 -5.64 9.80 -2.44
C TYR A 477 -6.07 11.17 -1.91
N LYS A 478 -7.23 11.22 -1.26
CA LYS A 478 -7.69 12.42 -0.53
C LYS A 478 -7.33 12.31 0.95
N SER A 479 -6.76 13.37 1.51
CA SER A 479 -6.46 13.44 2.94
C SER A 479 -7.73 13.20 3.78
N PRO A 480 -7.68 12.37 4.84
CA PRO A 480 -8.79 12.11 5.75
C PRO A 480 -9.03 13.25 6.75
N ASP A 481 -8.24 14.32 6.69
CA ASP A 481 -8.37 15.52 7.52
C ASP A 481 -8.07 16.78 6.68
N PRO A 482 -9.05 17.25 5.89
CA PRO A 482 -8.84 18.30 4.89
C PRO A 482 -8.77 19.73 5.47
N ILE A 483 -8.77 19.90 6.80
CA ILE A 483 -8.96 21.22 7.42
C ILE A 483 -7.88 21.52 8.45
N THR A 484 -7.39 20.51 9.17
CA THR A 484 -6.44 20.75 10.26
C THR A 484 -5.01 20.99 9.71
N PRO A 485 -4.35 22.11 10.06
CA PRO A 485 -2.97 22.37 9.67
C PRO A 485 -1.98 21.63 10.57
N GLY A 486 -0.74 21.56 10.12
CA GLY A 486 0.36 20.96 10.85
C GLY A 486 1.10 19.90 10.04
N GLU A 487 2.00 19.20 10.71
CA GLU A 487 2.75 18.09 10.14
C GLU A 487 1.87 16.84 10.00
N ARG A 488 1.89 16.26 8.81
CA ARG A 488 1.19 15.03 8.44
C ARG A 488 2.21 13.97 8.11
N ARG A 489 2.21 12.90 8.89
CA ARG A 489 3.00 11.71 8.58
C ARG A 489 2.20 10.81 7.66
N VAL A 490 2.79 10.49 6.51
CA VAL A 490 2.25 9.51 5.57
C VAL A 490 3.10 8.26 5.64
N HIS A 491 2.44 7.12 5.72
CA HIS A 491 3.06 5.81 5.70
C HIS A 491 2.50 4.98 4.55
N VAL A 492 3.38 4.35 3.79
CA VAL A 492 3.02 3.41 2.72
C VAL A 492 3.67 2.06 3.01
N GLY A 493 2.86 1.01 3.03
CA GLY A 493 3.28 -0.35 3.30
C GLY A 493 2.91 -1.31 2.16
N TYR A 494 3.71 -2.36 1.97
CA TYR A 494 3.45 -3.48 1.09
C TYR A 494 4.02 -4.76 1.72
N GLY A 495 3.13 -5.67 2.17
CA GLY A 495 3.54 -6.84 2.95
C GLY A 495 4.27 -6.45 4.25
N ILE A 496 5.53 -6.87 4.40
CA ILE A 496 6.38 -6.56 5.57
C ILE A 496 7.28 -5.32 5.37
N VAL A 497 7.31 -4.74 4.18
CA VAL A 497 8.11 -3.55 3.89
C VAL A 497 7.23 -2.31 3.89
N GLY A 498 7.80 -1.18 4.26
CA GLY A 498 7.11 0.09 4.24
C GLY A 498 8.08 1.24 4.41
N ASP A 499 7.60 2.43 4.10
CA ASP A 499 8.35 3.67 4.23
C ASP A 499 7.41 4.77 4.73
N SER A 500 7.97 5.84 5.29
CA SER A 500 7.19 6.97 5.79
C SER A 500 7.85 8.29 5.50
N THR A 501 7.03 9.29 5.18
CA THR A 501 7.46 10.67 4.99
C THR A 501 6.54 11.63 5.77
N VAL A 502 6.95 12.89 5.88
CA VAL A 502 6.16 13.94 6.53
C VAL A 502 5.99 15.10 5.55
N TYR A 503 4.78 15.64 5.44
CA TYR A 503 4.50 16.90 4.76
C TYR A 503 3.80 17.87 5.71
N SER A 504 3.86 19.18 5.44
CA SER A 504 3.25 20.20 6.30
C SER A 504 2.15 20.93 5.56
N ILE A 505 1.00 21.08 6.21
CA ILE A 505 -0.08 21.94 5.75
C ILE A 505 -0.06 23.21 6.59
N LEU A 506 0.07 24.35 5.94
CA LEU A 506 0.01 25.64 6.64
C LEU A 506 -1.45 26.02 6.92
N PRO A 507 -1.75 26.61 8.09
CA PRO A 507 -3.09 27.14 8.35
C PRO A 507 -3.45 28.22 7.33
N PRO A 508 -4.71 28.30 6.87
CA PRO A 508 -5.18 29.52 6.23
C PRO A 508 -5.09 30.66 7.26
N ILE A 509 -4.51 31.79 6.84
CA ILE A 509 -4.13 32.91 7.73
C ILE A 509 -5.37 33.56 8.39
N ASP A 510 -6.48 33.63 7.65
CA ASP A 510 -7.87 33.98 7.99
C ASP A 510 -8.70 33.75 6.70
N PHE A 511 -10.04 33.70 6.74
CA PHE A 511 -10.89 33.63 5.55
C PHE A 511 -12.11 34.55 5.66
N GLU A 512 -12.57 35.17 4.58
CA GLU A 512 -13.79 35.98 4.57
C GLU A 512 -14.93 35.28 3.82
N ILE A 513 -16.16 35.46 4.28
CA ILE A 513 -17.36 35.11 3.51
C ILE A 513 -17.69 36.31 2.63
N ASN A 514 -17.40 36.20 1.33
CA ASN A 514 -17.62 37.26 0.35
C ASN A 514 -19.11 37.43 0.01
N SER A 515 -19.85 36.33 -0.08
CA SER A 515 -21.28 36.36 -0.38
C SER A 515 -21.98 35.06 0.01
N LEU A 516 -23.26 35.16 0.34
CA LEU A 516 -24.20 34.05 0.48
C LEU A 516 -25.46 34.41 -0.32
N VAL A 517 -25.84 33.56 -1.28
CA VAL A 517 -26.93 33.83 -2.22
C VAL A 517 -27.88 32.64 -2.29
N ALA A 518 -29.18 32.93 -2.34
CA ALA A 518 -30.26 31.99 -2.60
C ALA A 518 -30.87 32.27 -3.99
N ARG A 519 -30.99 31.24 -4.85
CA ARG A 519 -31.60 31.38 -6.18
C ARG A 519 -32.59 30.24 -6.49
N PRO A 520 -33.83 30.57 -6.85
CA PRO A 520 -34.49 31.88 -6.70
C PRO A 520 -34.70 32.25 -5.22
N PHE A 521 -34.87 33.53 -4.90
CA PHE A 521 -35.07 34.01 -3.51
C PHE A 521 -36.54 34.14 -3.11
N ILE A 522 -37.46 33.93 -4.06
CA ILE A 522 -38.91 33.81 -3.85
C ILE A 522 -39.38 32.55 -4.60
N VAL A 523 -40.11 31.68 -3.93
CA VAL A 523 -40.59 30.40 -4.47
C VAL A 523 -42.02 30.09 -4.06
N GLU A 524 -42.65 29.15 -4.77
CA GLU A 524 -43.93 28.57 -4.37
C GLU A 524 -43.74 27.55 -3.23
N PRO A 525 -44.80 27.23 -2.45
CA PRO A 525 -44.72 26.21 -1.42
C PRO A 525 -44.19 24.86 -1.91
N GLY A 526 -43.26 24.27 -1.16
CA GLY A 526 -42.67 22.97 -1.47
C GLY A 526 -41.56 22.96 -2.54
N GLU A 527 -41.28 24.09 -3.19
CA GLU A 527 -40.23 24.22 -4.20
C GLU A 527 -38.81 24.25 -3.60
N THR A 528 -37.80 24.12 -4.48
CA THR A 528 -36.39 24.09 -4.10
C THR A 528 -35.64 25.37 -4.47
N VAL A 529 -34.62 25.68 -3.68
CA VAL A 529 -33.73 26.83 -3.85
C VAL A 529 -32.27 26.38 -3.80
N GLU A 530 -31.44 26.88 -4.73
CA GLU A 530 -29.99 26.71 -4.69
C GLU A 530 -29.37 27.79 -3.78
N LEU A 531 -28.71 27.34 -2.73
CA LEU A 531 -27.88 28.16 -1.85
C LEU A 531 -26.42 28.07 -2.31
N ARG A 532 -25.72 29.21 -2.35
CA ARG A 532 -24.29 29.27 -2.66
C ARG A 532 -23.57 30.25 -1.76
N CYS A 533 -22.53 29.77 -1.09
CA CYS A 533 -21.61 30.55 -0.29
C CYS A 533 -20.30 30.75 -1.07
N THR A 534 -19.71 31.95 -1.05
CA THR A 534 -18.40 32.21 -1.65
C THR A 534 -17.47 32.79 -0.61
N THR A 535 -16.26 32.27 -0.51
CA THR A 535 -15.26 32.66 0.48
C THR A 535 -13.93 33.02 -0.19
N TYR A 536 -13.06 33.74 0.52
CA TYR A 536 -11.67 33.95 0.11
C TYR A 536 -10.70 33.88 1.31
N PRO A 537 -9.62 33.10 1.23
CA PRO A 537 -9.41 32.00 0.27
C PRO A 537 -10.47 30.90 0.45
N ASP A 538 -10.69 30.07 -0.57
CA ASP A 538 -11.68 28.98 -0.59
C ASP A 538 -11.12 27.62 -0.13
N ASN A 539 -9.80 27.53 0.07
CA ASN A 539 -9.13 26.29 0.46
C ASN A 539 -9.23 26.04 1.97
N LEU A 540 -9.28 24.75 2.37
CA LEU A 540 -9.27 24.28 3.76
C LEU A 540 -10.46 24.77 4.60
N LEU A 541 -11.65 24.84 4.00
CA LEU A 541 -12.88 25.28 4.65
C LEU A 541 -13.95 24.19 4.66
N GLU A 542 -14.64 24.05 5.80
CA GLU A 542 -15.82 23.21 5.95
C GLU A 542 -17.07 24.10 5.97
N PHE A 543 -18.13 23.65 5.30
CA PHE A 543 -19.40 24.35 5.23
C PHE A 543 -20.50 23.49 5.85
N ASP A 544 -21.07 24.00 6.93
CA ASP A 544 -22.18 23.36 7.64
C ASP A 544 -23.46 24.16 7.39
N TRP A 545 -24.40 23.54 6.68
CA TRP A 545 -25.65 24.17 6.25
C TRP A 545 -26.79 23.79 7.18
N GLN A 546 -27.51 24.80 7.68
CA GLN A 546 -28.67 24.64 8.55
C GLN A 546 -29.83 25.47 8.02
N VAL A 547 -31.05 24.94 8.12
CA VAL A 547 -32.28 25.62 7.66
C VAL A 547 -33.30 25.66 8.79
N GLU A 548 -34.03 26.77 8.89
CA GLU A 548 -35.04 26.97 9.94
C GLU A 548 -36.26 26.05 9.76
N ALA A 549 -36.65 25.78 8.51
CA ALA A 549 -37.76 24.93 8.14
C ALA A 549 -37.55 24.28 6.76
N GLY A 550 -38.20 23.14 6.53
CA GLY A 550 -37.95 22.32 5.33
C GLY A 550 -36.73 21.40 5.50
N ASN A 551 -36.15 20.94 4.39
CA ASN A 551 -35.02 19.99 4.40
C ASN A 551 -33.97 20.36 3.35
N ILE A 552 -32.69 20.12 3.65
CA ILE A 552 -31.63 20.14 2.65
C ILE A 552 -31.66 18.82 1.89
N VAL A 553 -31.90 18.88 0.59
CA VAL A 553 -32.04 17.72 -0.30
C VAL A 553 -30.68 17.26 -0.79
N GLU A 554 -29.82 18.20 -1.18
CA GLU A 554 -28.46 17.93 -1.64
C GLU A 554 -27.51 18.97 -1.05
N LYS A 555 -26.27 18.56 -0.77
CA LYS A 555 -25.22 19.47 -0.32
C LYS A 555 -23.89 19.15 -0.99
N TRP A 556 -23.18 20.20 -1.35
CA TRP A 556 -21.78 20.23 -1.77
C TRP A 556 -21.07 21.27 -0.92
N ASP A 557 -19.74 21.28 -0.85
CA ASP A 557 -18.97 22.18 0.03
C ASP A 557 -19.58 23.58 0.12
N ASN A 558 -19.46 24.39 -0.92
CA ASN A 558 -19.95 25.76 -0.90
C ASN A 558 -21.39 25.94 -1.44
N LYS A 559 -22.17 24.87 -1.59
CA LYS A 559 -23.52 24.89 -2.18
C LYS A 559 -24.51 23.93 -1.52
N ALA A 560 -25.79 24.28 -1.47
CA ALA A 560 -26.84 23.35 -1.02
C ALA A 560 -28.14 23.53 -1.79
N ILE A 561 -28.92 22.46 -1.95
CA ILE A 561 -30.30 22.51 -2.42
C ILE A 561 -31.21 22.42 -1.21
N TRP A 562 -32.01 23.46 -0.98
CA TRP A 562 -32.95 23.55 0.10
C TRP A 562 -34.38 23.42 -0.42
N GLN A 563 -35.15 22.45 0.09
CA GLN A 563 -36.58 22.34 -0.14
C GLN A 563 -37.36 23.11 0.94
N LEU A 564 -38.17 24.07 0.51
CA LEU A 564 -38.92 24.97 1.37
C LEU A 564 -40.21 24.31 1.89
N PRO A 565 -40.73 24.73 3.05
CA PRO A 565 -41.96 24.17 3.61
C PRO A 565 -43.22 24.58 2.81
N GLU A 566 -44.30 23.83 3.01
CA GLU A 566 -45.61 24.06 2.37
C GLU A 566 -46.36 25.31 2.87
N LYS A 567 -45.84 25.96 3.92
CA LYS A 567 -46.47 27.12 4.56
C LYS A 567 -45.84 28.41 4.01
N GLU A 568 -46.68 29.40 3.70
CA GLU A 568 -46.21 30.73 3.31
C GLU A 568 -45.49 31.43 4.47
N GLY A 569 -44.42 32.14 4.16
CA GLY A 569 -43.59 32.79 5.16
C GLY A 569 -42.22 33.19 4.62
N SER A 570 -41.43 33.82 5.49
CA SER A 570 -39.99 34.04 5.27
C SER A 570 -39.22 33.05 6.12
N TYR A 571 -38.25 32.38 5.52
CA TYR A 571 -37.46 31.33 6.18
C TYR A 571 -35.98 31.63 6.04
N ILE A 572 -35.20 31.26 7.06
CA ILE A 572 -33.76 31.51 7.10
C ILE A 572 -32.98 30.22 6.82
N ALA A 573 -31.95 30.34 5.98
CA ALA A 573 -30.87 29.38 5.87
C ALA A 573 -29.57 29.99 6.39
N THR A 574 -28.86 29.24 7.23
CA THR A 574 -27.58 29.64 7.83
C THR A 574 -26.48 28.71 7.32
N VAL A 575 -25.35 29.28 6.89
CA VAL A 575 -24.12 28.52 6.65
C VAL A 575 -23.09 28.88 7.71
N THR A 576 -22.54 27.87 8.37
CA THR A 576 -21.38 28.00 9.26
C THR A 576 -20.15 27.53 8.50
N VAL A 577 -19.28 28.46 8.16
CA VAL A 577 -18.00 28.18 7.51
C VAL A 577 -16.93 28.05 8.58
N LYS A 578 -16.13 26.98 8.55
CA LYS A 578 -15.09 26.70 9.53
C LYS A 578 -13.74 26.53 8.83
N SER A 579 -12.72 27.16 9.39
CA SER A 579 -11.31 26.77 9.20
C SER A 579 -10.79 26.21 10.53
N ALA A 580 -9.52 25.78 10.55
CA ALA A 580 -8.91 25.28 11.78
C ALA A 580 -8.81 26.28 12.93
N LYS A 581 -8.89 27.60 12.66
CA LYS A 581 -8.81 28.65 13.68
C LYS A 581 -10.05 29.53 13.77
N PHE A 582 -10.82 29.64 12.69
CA PHE A 582 -11.91 30.61 12.60
C PHE A 582 -13.22 29.93 12.26
N VAL A 583 -14.29 30.41 12.87
CA VAL A 583 -15.65 30.02 12.54
C VAL A 583 -16.40 31.30 12.20
N LYS A 584 -16.94 31.38 10.98
CA LYS A 584 -17.74 32.51 10.50
C LYS A 584 -19.10 32.01 10.03
N LYS A 585 -20.14 32.81 10.22
CA LYS A 585 -21.51 32.46 9.86
C LYS A 585 -22.09 33.50 8.91
N ALA A 586 -22.92 33.05 7.98
CA ALA A 586 -23.73 33.91 7.13
C ALA A 586 -25.15 33.35 7.02
N GLU A 587 -26.11 34.25 6.82
CA GLU A 587 -27.54 33.92 6.75
C GLU A 587 -28.17 34.52 5.50
N VAL A 588 -29.14 33.80 4.93
CA VAL A 588 -29.93 34.27 3.79
C VAL A 588 -31.39 33.95 4.02
N VAL A 589 -32.26 34.86 3.59
CA VAL A 589 -33.71 34.74 3.74
C VAL A 589 -34.34 34.40 2.40
N VAL A 590 -35.24 33.42 2.39
CA VAL A 590 -36.05 33.03 1.23
C VAL A 590 -37.52 33.19 1.57
N MET A 591 -38.31 33.71 0.62
CA MET A 591 -39.74 33.93 0.78
C MET A 591 -40.55 32.85 0.06
N VAL A 592 -41.49 32.23 0.76
CA VAL A 592 -42.46 31.28 0.20
C VAL A 592 -43.80 32.00 0.02
N CYS A 593 -44.28 32.08 -1.23
CA CYS A 593 -45.53 32.74 -1.58
C CYS A 593 -46.23 32.02 -2.74
N LYS A 594 -47.55 31.78 -2.64
CA LYS A 594 -48.34 31.14 -3.69
C LYS A 594 -48.56 31.99 -4.94
N ASN A 595 -48.28 33.29 -4.88
CA ASN A 595 -48.36 34.23 -6.02
C ASN A 595 -47.13 35.13 -6.02
N PRO A 596 -45.95 34.60 -6.38
CA PRO A 596 -44.76 35.43 -6.49
C PRO A 596 -44.98 36.42 -7.65
N CYS A 597 -44.88 37.72 -7.38
CA CYS A 597 -44.91 38.73 -8.44
C CYS A 597 -43.71 38.48 -9.38
N ARG A 598 -43.95 37.83 -10.53
CA ARG A 598 -42.96 37.66 -11.59
C ARG A 598 -42.86 38.98 -12.35
N HIS A 599 -41.87 39.80 -11.99
CA HIS A 599 -41.43 40.96 -12.79
C HIS A 599 -40.08 40.69 -13.42
#